data_AF-A0A1Q9EYI3-F1
#
_entry.id   AF-A0A1Q9EYI3-F1
#
_cell.length_a   1.000
_cell.length_b   1.000
_cell.length_c   1.000
_cell.angle_alpha   90.00
_cell.angle_beta   90.00
_cell.angle_gamma   90.00
#
_symmetry.space_group_name_H-M   'P 1'
#
loop_
_entity.id
_entity.type
_entity.pdbx_description
1 polymer ?
#
loop_
_entity_poly.entity_id
_entity_poly.type
_entity_poly.pdbx_seq_one_letter_code
_entity_poly.pdbx_strand_id
1 'polypeptide(L)'
;MERFTGVDGWAGAPKAQGRVGQREQSRGTQGSTVDVGANGRYSIQKKRPASSSVLSTSNDEEQDAGWDFIINEGERDKGELRQLRWIHRHINREGSPIKGWPEKLVQRALDSLANDGCLASLTTRYDLTMQDFEPLFVQGVMETVVPYLLDHSLWLLGEPGKGKTPLARTLAMAFSRYHGGNGAFRSSSDFDFFRGLPFNKTIPALYDDGDISDESIKKKKAFCDVGDTEGILKERWTAAKFTKHQLRIIIDNSYNDKDIPNMPPQDIDHSDFISIVRPAIGHISDADTRAILKRSVFIVFGRDSIFIRLPSERVTSVTRFPWHLKDILSYESKPRFSNYKRDGPVPPDYQKRVDTEQAWLHEAIRRHQAANTVEQHNNMPGPNAPPAGIRIKMEPEEFADANAGLANMCKGEALSADSPEPPAPKTPTNKVKQEHFDQSCARFLLASSAFSSALGPSGVIDLSPSPSMHRSSQDSHVAESHAGIPNPIFAGVDDDDEDDEMDVASGEEEFLFGDTKDDDDGEDADVFGHGGSIYNES
;
A
#
# COMPACT_ATOMS: atom_id res chain seq x y z
N MET A 1 53.50 34.55 -8.86
CA MET A 1 54.53 33.61 -8.33
C MET A 1 53.84 32.28 -8.12
N GLU A 2 54.16 31.12 -8.68
CA GLU A 2 55.07 30.58 -9.71
C GLU A 2 54.36 29.28 -10.16
N ARG A 3 53.86 29.16 -11.40
CA ARG A 3 54.41 28.42 -12.56
C ARG A 3 55.08 27.05 -12.28
N PHE A 4 54.45 25.98 -12.78
CA PHE A 4 55.03 24.81 -13.48
C PHE A 4 53.86 24.18 -14.29
N THR A 5 53.71 24.23 -15.62
CA THR A 5 54.42 23.53 -16.73
C THR A 5 54.66 22.05 -16.44
N GLY A 6 54.24 21.04 -17.21
CA GLY A 6 53.69 20.90 -18.56
C GLY A 6 54.20 19.56 -19.15
N VAL A 7 53.49 19.03 -20.18
CA VAL A 7 53.88 18.02 -21.21
C VAL A 7 54.19 16.57 -20.77
N ASP A 8 53.91 15.47 -21.48
CA ASP A 8 53.31 15.06 -22.78
C ASP A 8 52.86 13.57 -22.57
N GLY A 9 51.79 12.99 -23.12
CA GLY A 9 51.50 12.72 -24.54
C GLY A 9 51.54 11.19 -24.76
N TRP A 10 50.47 10.58 -25.28
CA TRP A 10 50.53 9.23 -25.91
C TRP A 10 49.37 9.04 -26.91
N ALA A 11 49.75 8.77 -28.15
CA ALA A 11 48.90 8.46 -29.29
C ALA A 11 48.81 6.94 -29.47
N GLY A 12 47.71 6.44 -30.04
CA GLY A 12 47.63 5.05 -30.48
C GLY A 12 46.23 4.55 -30.84
N ALA A 13 45.76 4.91 -32.03
CA ALA A 13 44.65 4.22 -32.69
C ALA A 13 45.18 3.02 -33.50
N PRO A 14 44.41 1.93 -33.65
CA PRO A 14 44.57 1.03 -34.79
C PRO A 14 43.36 1.07 -35.73
N LYS A 15 43.68 1.18 -37.02
CA LYS A 15 42.82 0.94 -38.18
C LYS A 15 42.53 -0.55 -38.31
N ALA A 16 41.31 -0.90 -38.71
CA ALA A 16 41.00 -2.20 -39.34
C ALA A 16 40.29 -1.97 -40.69
N GLN A 17 41.00 -2.28 -41.77
CA GLN A 17 40.44 -2.71 -43.06
C GLN A 17 39.77 -4.07 -42.81
N GLY A 18 38.66 -4.50 -43.41
CA GLY A 18 38.15 -4.37 -44.76
C GLY A 18 37.65 -5.77 -45.15
N ARG A 19 36.38 -5.93 -45.52
CA ARG A 19 35.96 -7.14 -46.26
C ARG A 19 34.77 -6.84 -47.17
N VAL A 20 35.07 -6.92 -48.46
CA VAL A 20 34.18 -6.90 -49.61
C VAL A 20 33.45 -8.25 -49.69
N GLY A 21 32.15 -8.20 -49.94
CA GLY A 21 31.32 -9.37 -50.28
C GLY A 21 30.20 -8.95 -51.22
N GLN A 22 30.39 -9.19 -52.51
CA GLN A 22 29.37 -9.11 -53.57
C GLN A 22 28.33 -10.23 -53.39
N ARG A 23 27.04 -9.94 -53.65
CA ARG A 23 26.18 -10.84 -54.47
C ARG A 23 24.84 -10.21 -54.87
N GLU A 24 24.64 -10.15 -56.20
CA GLU A 24 23.43 -10.42 -57.01
C GLU A 24 22.06 -9.95 -56.49
N GLN A 25 21.45 -8.89 -57.06
CA GLN A 25 20.57 -8.91 -58.25
C GLN A 25 19.47 -9.98 -58.26
N SER A 26 18.23 -9.55 -57.98
CA SER A 26 17.04 -10.03 -58.70
C SER A 26 15.99 -8.92 -58.79
N ARG A 27 15.82 -8.41 -60.02
CA ARG A 27 14.79 -7.45 -60.45
C ARG A 27 13.42 -8.16 -60.50
N GLY A 28 12.41 -7.53 -59.91
CA GLY A 28 10.99 -7.81 -60.18
C GLY A 28 10.31 -6.51 -60.59
N THR A 29 10.23 -6.27 -61.89
CA THR A 29 9.60 -5.10 -62.51
C THR A 29 8.09 -5.35 -62.61
N GLN A 30 7.26 -4.56 -61.92
CA GLN A 30 5.85 -4.40 -62.28
C GLN A 30 5.67 -3.00 -62.86
N GLY A 31 5.31 -2.97 -64.15
CA GLY A 31 5.02 -1.76 -64.90
C GLY A 31 3.67 -1.18 -64.48
N SER A 32 3.67 0.13 -64.20
CA SER A 32 2.47 0.95 -64.20
C SER A 32 2.62 1.93 -65.36
N THR A 33 1.78 1.73 -66.37
CA THR A 33 1.50 2.66 -67.46
C THR A 33 0.83 3.89 -66.89
N VAL A 34 1.40 5.08 -67.15
CA VAL A 34 0.81 6.38 -66.84
C VAL A 34 0.29 6.96 -68.15
N ASP A 35 -1.04 6.96 -68.30
CA ASP A 35 -1.73 7.78 -69.30
C ASP A 35 -1.87 9.21 -68.76
N VAL A 36 -1.38 10.17 -69.54
CA VAL A 36 -1.49 11.60 -69.27
C VAL A 36 -2.77 12.12 -69.90
N GLY A 37 -3.79 12.36 -69.07
CA GLY A 37 -5.06 12.98 -69.46
C GLY A 37 -5.48 14.03 -68.44
N ALA A 38 -5.82 15.21 -68.94
CA ALA A 38 -5.98 16.47 -68.20
C ALA A 38 -7.12 16.53 -67.16
N ASN A 39 -6.89 17.39 -66.16
CA ASN A 39 -7.85 18.03 -65.24
C ASN A 39 -8.75 17.11 -64.38
N GLY A 40 -8.30 16.83 -63.17
CA GLY A 40 -9.15 16.37 -62.07
C GLY A 40 -8.52 16.60 -60.71
N ARG A 41 -9.11 17.45 -59.87
CA ARG A 41 -8.76 17.57 -58.45
C ARG A 41 -8.96 16.21 -57.77
N TYR A 42 -7.88 15.56 -57.38
CA TYR A 42 -7.96 14.36 -56.53
C TYR A 42 -8.26 14.77 -55.09
N SER A 43 -9.51 14.56 -54.66
CA SER A 43 -9.82 14.45 -53.24
C SER A 43 -9.28 13.13 -52.74
N ILE A 44 -8.24 13.17 -51.90
CA ILE A 44 -7.77 11.99 -51.18
C ILE A 44 -8.80 11.70 -50.10
N GLN A 45 -9.85 10.94 -50.43
CA GLN A 45 -10.69 10.30 -49.42
C GLN A 45 -9.85 9.23 -48.74
N LYS A 46 -9.24 9.59 -47.60
CA LYS A 46 -8.75 8.62 -46.61
C LYS A 46 -9.93 7.71 -46.26
N LYS A 47 -9.91 6.46 -46.73
CA LYS A 47 -10.82 5.40 -46.26
C LYS A 47 -10.69 5.35 -44.74
N ARG A 48 -11.70 5.87 -44.03
CA ARG A 48 -11.82 5.70 -42.58
C ARG A 48 -11.90 4.19 -42.29
N PRO A 49 -11.19 3.69 -41.26
CA PRO A 49 -11.31 2.29 -40.88
C PRO A 49 -12.77 1.97 -40.58
N ALA A 50 -13.29 0.87 -41.15
CA ALA A 50 -14.69 0.47 -41.12
C ALA A 50 -15.27 0.29 -39.69
N SER A 51 -14.42 0.21 -38.67
CA SER A 51 -14.86 0.04 -37.28
C SER A 51 -15.49 1.29 -36.66
N SER A 52 -15.31 2.49 -37.25
CA SER A 52 -15.93 3.71 -36.69
C SER A 52 -17.33 3.98 -37.23
N SER A 53 -17.84 3.20 -38.19
CA SER A 53 -19.12 3.51 -38.84
C SER A 53 -20.33 2.90 -38.14
N VAL A 54 -20.16 1.84 -37.34
CA VAL A 54 -21.28 1.09 -36.76
C VAL A 54 -22.09 1.94 -35.78
N LEU A 55 -21.41 2.66 -34.87
CA LEU A 55 -22.08 3.54 -33.90
C LEU A 55 -22.70 4.79 -34.54
N SER A 56 -22.22 5.21 -35.71
CA SER A 56 -22.80 6.37 -36.40
C SER A 56 -24.08 6.05 -37.17
N THR A 57 -24.45 4.78 -37.27
CA THR A 57 -25.63 4.31 -38.02
C THR A 57 -26.70 3.66 -37.15
N SER A 58 -26.39 3.35 -35.90
CA SER A 58 -27.33 2.77 -34.91
C SER A 58 -28.23 3.84 -34.29
N ASN A 59 -29.51 3.51 -34.09
CA ASN A 59 -30.47 4.37 -33.40
C ASN A 59 -30.05 4.59 -31.94
N ASP A 60 -30.44 5.70 -31.33
CA ASP A 60 -30.09 6.03 -29.94
C ASP A 60 -30.57 4.93 -28.97
N GLU A 61 -31.77 4.38 -29.18
CA GLU A 61 -32.30 3.26 -28.40
C GLU A 61 -31.43 1.99 -28.48
N GLU A 62 -30.82 1.71 -29.64
CA GLU A 62 -29.92 0.55 -29.80
C GLU A 62 -28.59 0.79 -29.10
N GLN A 63 -28.11 2.04 -29.07
CA GLN A 63 -26.90 2.41 -28.34
C GLN A 63 -27.12 2.29 -26.84
N ASP A 64 -28.23 2.81 -26.33
CA ASP A 64 -28.61 2.71 -24.92
C ASP A 64 -28.79 1.26 -24.48
N ALA A 65 -29.44 0.41 -25.29
CA ALA A 65 -29.50 -1.02 -25.03
C ALA A 65 -28.11 -1.69 -24.97
N GLY A 66 -27.15 -1.20 -25.77
CA GLY A 66 -25.75 -1.63 -25.72
C GLY A 66 -25.05 -1.23 -24.42
N TRP A 67 -25.26 0.01 -23.96
CA TRP A 67 -24.72 0.48 -22.68
C TRP A 67 -25.35 -0.23 -21.49
N ASP A 68 -26.67 -0.37 -21.47
CA ASP A 68 -27.40 -1.13 -20.44
C ASP A 68 -26.95 -2.58 -20.38
N PHE A 69 -26.69 -3.20 -21.54
CA PHE A 69 -26.14 -4.55 -21.59
C PHE A 69 -24.75 -4.63 -20.94
N ILE A 70 -23.87 -3.66 -21.18
CA ILE A 70 -22.56 -3.61 -20.51
C ILE A 70 -22.73 -3.37 -19.01
N ILE A 71 -23.61 -2.46 -18.59
CA ILE A 71 -23.84 -2.16 -17.16
C ILE A 71 -24.37 -3.39 -16.41
N ASN A 72 -25.32 -4.11 -17.01
CA ASN A 72 -26.03 -5.21 -16.37
C ASN A 72 -25.31 -6.57 -16.49
N GLU A 73 -24.68 -6.86 -17.63
CA GLU A 73 -24.05 -8.15 -17.90
C GLU A 73 -22.53 -8.09 -18.06
N GLY A 74 -21.93 -6.89 -18.04
CA GLY A 74 -20.51 -6.69 -18.23
C GLY A 74 -19.66 -7.36 -17.16
N GLU A 75 -18.64 -8.09 -17.60
CA GLU A 75 -17.65 -8.67 -16.70
C GLU A 75 -16.83 -7.58 -15.99
N ARG A 76 -16.88 -7.54 -14.66
CA ARG A 76 -16.14 -6.56 -13.85
C ARG A 76 -14.74 -7.06 -13.47
N ASP A 77 -14.53 -8.38 -13.49
CA ASP A 77 -13.24 -8.99 -13.15
C ASP A 77 -12.27 -8.98 -14.34
N LYS A 78 -11.14 -8.27 -14.17
CA LYS A 78 -10.04 -8.27 -15.15
C LYS A 78 -9.15 -9.51 -15.04
N GLY A 79 -9.26 -10.26 -13.95
CA GLY A 79 -8.49 -11.46 -13.69
C GLY A 79 -8.73 -12.55 -14.73
N GLU A 80 -7.71 -13.39 -14.96
CA GLU A 80 -7.80 -14.59 -15.83
C GLU A 80 -8.33 -14.32 -17.24
N LEU A 81 -8.15 -13.09 -17.75
CA LEU A 81 -8.68 -12.65 -19.05
C LEU A 81 -10.21 -12.73 -19.15
N ARG A 82 -10.93 -12.68 -18.02
CA ARG A 82 -12.39 -12.81 -17.99
C ARG A 82 -13.07 -11.71 -18.80
N GLN A 83 -12.69 -10.45 -18.60
CA GLN A 83 -13.16 -9.34 -19.44
C GLN A 83 -12.89 -9.57 -20.93
N LEU A 84 -11.66 -9.96 -21.30
CA LEU A 84 -11.31 -10.19 -22.69
C LEU A 84 -12.15 -11.34 -23.30
N ARG A 85 -12.34 -12.43 -22.56
CA ARG A 85 -13.22 -13.55 -22.95
C ARG A 85 -14.67 -13.10 -23.10
N TRP A 86 -15.15 -12.25 -22.20
CA TRP A 86 -16.48 -11.68 -22.25
C TRP A 86 -16.67 -10.80 -23.49
N ILE A 87 -15.70 -9.93 -23.79
CA ILE A 87 -15.72 -9.06 -24.98
C ILE A 87 -15.79 -9.91 -26.24
N HIS A 88 -14.87 -10.86 -26.42
CA HIS A 88 -14.86 -11.74 -27.61
C HIS A 88 -16.15 -12.56 -27.75
N ARG A 89 -16.74 -12.98 -26.63
CA ARG A 89 -17.99 -13.74 -26.62
C ARG A 89 -19.18 -12.92 -27.10
N HIS A 90 -19.26 -11.63 -26.77
CA HIS A 90 -20.47 -10.83 -27.00
C HIS A 90 -20.36 -9.92 -28.22
N ILE A 91 -19.16 -9.41 -28.55
CA ILE A 91 -18.98 -8.45 -29.63
C ILE A 91 -19.28 -9.02 -31.03
N ASN A 92 -19.23 -10.34 -31.20
CA ASN A 92 -19.54 -11.03 -32.46
C ASN A 92 -20.78 -11.94 -32.36
N ARG A 93 -21.47 -11.94 -31.22
CA ARG A 93 -22.63 -12.82 -31.01
C ARG A 93 -23.86 -12.24 -31.68
N GLU A 94 -24.52 -13.05 -32.49
CA GLU A 94 -25.82 -12.71 -33.07
C GLU A 94 -26.83 -12.41 -31.95
N GLY A 95 -27.55 -11.29 -32.09
CA GLY A 95 -28.50 -10.80 -31.10
C GLY A 95 -27.90 -10.11 -29.88
N SER A 96 -26.58 -9.94 -29.77
CA SER A 96 -25.99 -9.12 -28.71
C SER A 96 -26.20 -7.63 -29.00
N PRO A 97 -26.63 -6.81 -28.02
CA PRO A 97 -26.78 -5.35 -28.18
C PRO A 97 -25.48 -4.63 -28.58
N ILE A 98 -24.33 -5.20 -28.25
CA ILE A 98 -23.00 -4.64 -28.56
C ILE A 98 -22.34 -5.29 -29.79
N LYS A 99 -23.10 -6.05 -30.60
CA LYS A 99 -22.56 -6.72 -31.77
C LYS A 99 -21.96 -5.72 -32.76
N GLY A 100 -20.70 -5.92 -33.14
CA GLY A 100 -19.98 -5.05 -34.07
C GLY A 100 -19.48 -3.74 -33.47
N TRP A 101 -19.66 -3.52 -32.16
CA TRP A 101 -19.02 -2.38 -31.48
C TRP A 101 -17.49 -2.49 -31.57
N PRO A 102 -16.75 -1.37 -31.49
CA PRO A 102 -15.30 -1.43 -31.41
C PRO A 102 -14.85 -2.10 -30.10
N GLU A 103 -13.99 -3.12 -30.19
CA GLU A 103 -13.46 -3.84 -29.02
C GLU A 103 -12.85 -2.89 -27.98
N LYS A 104 -12.11 -1.87 -28.45
CA LYS A 104 -11.52 -0.84 -27.58
C LYS A 104 -12.57 0.01 -26.84
N LEU A 105 -13.75 0.21 -27.40
CA LEU A 105 -14.84 0.93 -26.75
C LEU A 105 -15.43 0.07 -25.63
N VAL A 106 -15.77 -1.18 -25.94
CA VAL A 106 -16.32 -2.13 -24.97
C VAL A 106 -15.32 -2.35 -23.83
N GLN A 107 -14.03 -2.49 -24.12
CA GLN A 107 -12.99 -2.59 -23.09
C GLN A 107 -12.97 -1.36 -22.18
N ARG A 108 -13.05 -0.13 -22.71
CA ARG A 108 -13.11 1.09 -21.88
C ARG A 108 -14.37 1.17 -21.03
N ALA A 109 -15.50 0.72 -21.56
CA ALA A 109 -16.77 0.68 -20.84
C ALA A 109 -16.71 -0.30 -19.67
N LEU A 110 -16.21 -1.51 -19.91
CA LEU A 110 -15.98 -2.52 -18.88
C LEU A 110 -14.90 -2.09 -17.88
N ASP A 111 -13.88 -1.36 -18.34
CA ASP A 111 -12.90 -0.75 -17.44
C ASP A 111 -13.60 0.26 -16.53
N SER A 112 -14.45 1.14 -17.07
CA SER A 112 -15.24 2.09 -16.28
C SER A 112 -16.16 1.40 -15.28
N LEU A 113 -16.83 0.32 -15.70
CA LEU A 113 -17.71 -0.48 -14.84
C LEU A 113 -16.96 -1.28 -13.78
N ALA A 114 -15.75 -1.75 -14.09
CA ALA A 114 -14.86 -2.35 -13.10
C ALA A 114 -14.36 -1.30 -12.10
N ASN A 115 -14.26 -0.03 -12.51
CA ASN A 115 -13.90 1.07 -11.64
C ASN A 115 -15.08 1.58 -10.78
N ASP A 116 -16.31 1.26 -11.17
CA ASP A 116 -17.55 1.62 -10.49
C ASP A 116 -17.62 0.91 -9.13
N GLY A 117 -17.28 1.64 -8.07
CA GLY A 117 -17.11 1.14 -6.70
C GLY A 117 -15.74 1.42 -6.07
N CYS A 118 -14.74 1.87 -6.85
CA CYS A 118 -13.51 2.45 -6.30
C CYS A 118 -13.74 3.93 -6.03
N LEU A 119 -14.10 4.26 -4.79
CA LEU A 119 -14.35 5.63 -4.35
C LEU A 119 -13.05 6.38 -4.02
N ALA A 120 -11.90 5.68 -3.99
CA ALA A 120 -10.61 6.29 -3.80
C ALA A 120 -10.23 7.17 -4.99
N SER A 121 -9.83 8.41 -4.72
CA SER A 121 -9.47 9.39 -5.73
C SER A 121 -8.17 9.02 -6.43
N LEU A 122 -8.20 8.87 -7.76
CA LEU A 122 -7.01 8.64 -8.58
C LEU A 122 -6.36 9.97 -8.94
N THR A 123 -5.17 10.21 -8.41
CA THR A 123 -4.35 11.37 -8.78
C THR A 123 -3.31 10.93 -9.82
N THR A 124 -3.29 11.61 -10.96
CA THR A 124 -2.34 11.35 -12.09
C THR A 124 -1.36 12.49 -12.32
N ARG A 125 -1.48 13.57 -11.54
CA ARG A 125 -0.59 14.73 -11.59
C ARG A 125 -0.26 15.20 -10.19
N TYR A 126 1.02 15.48 -9.94
CA TYR A 126 1.50 16.12 -8.73
C TYR A 126 2.85 16.78 -9.03
N ASP A 127 2.96 18.08 -8.78
CA ASP A 127 4.05 18.91 -9.31
C ASP A 127 5.29 18.97 -8.39
N LEU A 128 5.21 18.35 -7.21
CA LEU A 128 6.34 18.23 -6.29
C LEU A 128 7.16 16.96 -6.57
N THR A 129 8.43 17.04 -6.25
CA THR A 129 9.47 16.03 -6.38
C THR A 129 10.31 15.98 -5.11
N MET A 130 11.15 14.97 -4.93
CA MET A 130 12.02 14.87 -3.75
C MET A 130 12.95 16.08 -3.56
N GLN A 131 13.25 16.82 -4.63
CA GLN A 131 14.03 18.07 -4.58
C GLN A 131 13.29 19.24 -3.90
N ASP A 132 11.98 19.13 -3.68
CA ASP A 132 11.18 20.18 -3.06
C ASP A 132 11.22 20.13 -1.53
N PHE A 133 11.81 19.07 -0.96
CA PHE A 133 11.96 18.88 0.48
C PHE A 133 13.33 19.37 0.95
N GLU A 134 13.41 19.74 2.23
CA GLU A 134 14.63 20.20 2.86
C GLU A 134 15.78 19.20 2.66
N PRO A 135 16.97 19.62 2.15
CA PRO A 135 18.04 18.71 1.80
C PRO A 135 18.51 17.82 2.97
N LEU A 136 18.55 18.37 4.18
CA LEU A 136 18.90 17.63 5.41
C LEU A 136 17.89 16.51 5.70
N PHE A 137 16.61 16.73 5.42
CA PHE A 137 15.59 15.69 5.56
C PHE A 137 15.79 14.61 4.49
N VAL A 138 15.98 14.99 3.23
CA VAL A 138 16.15 14.00 2.15
C VAL A 138 17.38 13.12 2.39
N GLN A 139 18.53 13.72 2.70
CA GLN A 139 19.78 13.00 2.91
C GLN A 139 19.81 12.24 4.25
N GLY A 140 19.33 12.85 5.34
CA GLY A 140 19.40 12.26 6.68
C GLY A 140 18.32 11.22 6.96
N VAL A 141 17.11 11.41 6.41
CA VAL A 141 15.92 10.59 6.69
C VAL A 141 15.57 9.71 5.51
N MET A 142 15.35 10.31 4.33
CA MET A 142 14.73 9.60 3.22
C MET A 142 15.66 8.59 2.54
N GLU A 143 16.96 8.88 2.41
CA GLU A 143 17.92 7.91 1.87
C GLU A 143 17.99 6.61 2.69
N THR A 144 17.74 6.71 4.00
CA THR A 144 17.68 5.54 4.92
C THR A 144 16.35 4.81 4.78
N VAL A 145 15.23 5.53 4.67
CA VAL A 145 13.87 4.96 4.70
C VAL A 145 13.47 4.31 3.37
N VAL A 146 13.73 5.00 2.25
CA VAL A 146 13.20 4.63 0.93
C VAL A 146 13.45 3.18 0.53
N PRO A 147 14.63 2.58 0.77
CA PRO A 147 14.87 1.18 0.39
C PRO A 147 13.92 0.18 1.03
N TYR A 148 13.46 0.43 2.27
CA TYR A 148 12.51 -0.43 2.98
C TYR A 148 11.09 -0.34 2.41
N LEU A 149 10.78 0.70 1.63
CA LEU A 149 9.44 0.90 1.09
C LEU A 149 9.11 -0.04 -0.10
N LEU A 150 10.04 -0.90 -0.49
CA LEU A 150 9.83 -1.95 -1.50
C LEU A 150 9.01 -3.13 -0.97
N ASP A 151 9.05 -3.37 0.33
CA ASP A 151 8.43 -4.51 1.01
C ASP A 151 7.75 -4.14 2.33
N HIS A 152 7.83 -2.89 2.76
CA HIS A 152 7.16 -2.37 3.95
C HIS A 152 6.27 -1.16 3.65
N SER A 153 5.21 -0.98 4.44
CA SER A 153 4.37 0.23 4.39
C SER A 153 5.05 1.41 5.09
N LEU A 154 4.52 2.61 4.88
CA LEU A 154 4.99 3.83 5.54
C LEU A 154 3.87 4.45 6.38
N TRP A 155 4.17 4.80 7.63
CA TRP A 155 3.30 5.58 8.50
C TRP A 155 3.91 6.96 8.70
N LEU A 156 3.17 7.99 8.32
CA LEU A 156 3.52 9.39 8.56
C LEU A 156 2.57 9.96 9.62
N LEU A 157 3.07 10.08 10.84
CA LEU A 157 2.31 10.56 12.00
C LEU A 157 2.82 11.92 12.47
N GLY A 158 2.04 12.67 13.25
CA GLY A 158 2.56 13.85 13.95
C GLY A 158 1.81 15.15 13.67
N GLU A 159 2.44 16.28 14.00
CA GLU A 159 1.84 17.62 13.90
C GLU A 159 1.31 17.96 12.49
N PRO A 160 0.15 18.63 12.37
CA PRO A 160 -0.31 19.19 11.11
C PRO A 160 0.66 20.27 10.60
N GLY A 161 0.71 20.45 9.28
CA GLY A 161 1.56 21.48 8.66
C GLY A 161 3.07 21.17 8.62
N LYS A 162 3.49 19.98 9.05
CA LYS A 162 4.90 19.52 8.95
C LYS A 162 5.27 18.90 7.60
N GLY A 163 4.42 18.98 6.58
CA GLY A 163 4.71 18.47 5.23
C GLY A 163 4.46 16.98 4.96
N LYS A 164 3.73 16.27 5.86
CA LYS A 164 3.42 14.83 5.74
C LYS A 164 2.71 14.46 4.43
N THR A 165 1.57 15.08 4.16
CA THR A 165 0.77 14.80 2.95
C THR A 165 1.53 15.09 1.65
N PRO A 166 2.25 16.24 1.51
CA PRO A 166 3.13 16.45 0.38
C PRO A 166 4.20 15.38 0.19
N LEU A 167 4.82 14.91 1.28
CA LEU A 167 5.82 13.86 1.23
C LEU A 167 5.24 12.54 0.73
N ALA A 168 4.11 12.10 1.31
CA ALA A 168 3.45 10.87 0.90
C ALA A 168 3.10 10.86 -0.59
N ARG A 169 2.49 11.94 -1.08
CA ARG A 169 2.09 12.07 -2.50
C ARG A 169 3.31 12.09 -3.42
N THR A 170 4.39 12.76 -3.03
CA THR A 170 5.64 12.77 -3.79
C THR A 170 6.26 11.37 -3.88
N LEU A 171 6.35 10.65 -2.75
CA LEU A 171 6.85 9.28 -2.72
C LEU A 171 5.99 8.34 -3.56
N ALA A 172 4.67 8.50 -3.49
CA ALA A 172 3.73 7.72 -4.29
C ALA A 172 3.98 7.91 -5.79
N MET A 173 4.18 9.15 -6.24
CA MET A 173 4.53 9.43 -7.62
C MET A 173 5.88 8.83 -8.01
N ALA A 174 6.89 8.93 -7.13
CA ALA A 174 8.23 8.41 -7.38
C ALA A 174 8.23 6.87 -7.51
N PHE A 175 7.54 6.16 -6.62
CA PHE A 175 7.44 4.70 -6.64
C PHE A 175 6.54 4.19 -7.76
N SER A 176 5.49 4.93 -8.12
CA SER A 176 4.69 4.63 -9.30
C SER A 176 5.58 4.56 -10.55
N ARG A 177 6.45 5.56 -10.75
CA ARG A 177 7.41 5.61 -11.86
C ARG A 177 8.49 4.54 -11.76
N TYR A 178 9.02 4.29 -10.56
CA TYR A 178 10.00 3.23 -10.31
C TYR A 178 9.50 1.85 -10.77
N HIS A 179 8.22 1.57 -10.57
CA HIS A 179 7.59 0.32 -11.01
C HIS A 179 7.12 0.32 -12.48
N GLY A 180 7.45 1.35 -13.27
CA GLY A 180 7.09 1.47 -14.68
C GLY A 180 5.75 2.15 -14.95
N GLY A 181 5.18 2.82 -13.95
CA GLY A 181 3.99 3.67 -14.11
C GLY A 181 4.31 5.08 -14.61
N ASN A 182 3.26 5.89 -14.81
CA ASN A 182 3.39 7.27 -15.26
C ASN A 182 3.48 8.30 -14.11
N GLY A 183 3.53 7.85 -12.84
CA GLY A 183 3.34 8.72 -11.68
C GLY A 183 1.85 8.91 -11.40
N ALA A 184 1.26 7.96 -10.70
CA ALA A 184 -0.11 8.05 -10.22
C ALA A 184 -0.26 7.34 -8.88
N PHE A 185 -1.25 7.75 -8.09
CA PHE A 185 -1.59 7.09 -6.83
C PHE A 185 -3.09 7.20 -6.55
N ARG A 186 -3.59 6.37 -5.65
CA ARG A 186 -4.94 6.50 -5.10
C ARG A 186 -4.90 6.95 -3.65
N SER A 187 -5.76 7.89 -3.29
CA SER A 187 -5.93 8.35 -1.91
C SER A 187 -7.37 8.19 -1.43
N SER A 188 -7.53 7.87 -0.15
CA SER A 188 -8.84 7.74 0.50
C SER A 188 -8.71 7.94 2.01
N SER A 189 -9.78 8.42 2.64
CA SER A 189 -9.94 8.47 4.11
C SER A 189 -10.52 7.18 4.72
N ASP A 190 -11.01 6.25 3.89
CA ASP A 190 -11.56 4.96 4.32
C ASP A 190 -10.93 3.81 3.52
N PHE A 191 -10.57 2.72 4.20
CA PHE A 191 -10.10 1.49 3.53
C PHE A 191 -11.15 0.90 2.58
N ASP A 192 -12.43 1.12 2.85
CA ASP A 192 -13.56 0.68 2.03
C ASP A 192 -13.57 1.28 0.64
N PHE A 193 -13.04 2.49 0.47
CA PHE A 193 -13.05 3.16 -0.83
C PHE A 193 -11.95 2.65 -1.77
N PHE A 194 -11.00 1.86 -1.26
CA PHE A 194 -10.01 1.15 -2.07
C PHE A 194 -10.56 -0.12 -2.74
N ARG A 195 -11.83 -0.46 -2.52
CA ARG A 195 -12.53 -1.56 -3.19
C ARG A 195 -12.68 -1.29 -4.71
N GLY A 196 -13.27 -2.25 -5.42
CA GLY A 196 -13.66 -2.12 -6.83
C GLY A 196 -12.58 -2.54 -7.82
N LEU A 197 -11.31 -2.16 -7.59
CA LEU A 197 -10.23 -2.50 -8.52
C LEU A 197 -9.07 -3.21 -7.83
N PRO A 198 -8.54 -4.30 -8.43
CA PRO A 198 -7.26 -4.81 -8.02
C PRO A 198 -6.22 -3.72 -8.25
N PHE A 199 -5.43 -3.46 -7.22
CA PHE A 199 -4.28 -2.59 -7.39
C PHE A 199 -3.26 -3.24 -8.31
N ASN A 200 -2.30 -2.42 -8.73
CA ASN A 200 -1.06 -2.89 -9.31
C ASN A 200 0.10 -2.15 -8.64
N LYS A 201 1.33 -2.63 -8.82
CA LYS A 201 2.53 -2.03 -8.23
C LYS A 201 2.77 -0.58 -8.68
N THR A 202 2.22 -0.19 -9.83
CA THR A 202 2.42 1.15 -10.41
C THR A 202 1.47 2.21 -9.85
N ILE A 203 0.50 1.85 -9.01
CA ILE A 203 -0.45 2.78 -8.40
C ILE A 203 -0.42 2.58 -6.88
N PRO A 204 0.41 3.31 -6.13
CA PRO A 204 0.41 3.27 -4.67
C PRO A 204 -0.93 3.66 -4.05
N ALA A 205 -1.16 3.21 -2.81
CA ALA A 205 -2.37 3.48 -2.02
C ALA A 205 -2.06 4.34 -0.79
N LEU A 206 -2.77 5.44 -0.62
CA LEU A 206 -2.58 6.43 0.44
C LEU A 206 -3.84 6.53 1.30
N TYR A 207 -3.79 6.04 2.53
CA TYR A 207 -4.79 6.34 3.54
C TYR A 207 -4.48 7.73 4.11
N ASP A 208 -5.28 8.74 3.73
CA ASP A 208 -5.07 10.18 3.99
C ASP A 208 -6.40 10.76 4.51
N ASP A 209 -6.33 11.67 5.48
CA ASP A 209 -7.50 12.33 6.11
C ASP A 209 -8.51 11.41 6.82
N GLY A 210 -8.22 10.12 7.00
CA GLY A 210 -9.01 9.18 7.82
C GLY A 210 -8.60 9.19 9.30
N ASP A 211 -9.41 8.55 10.15
CA ASP A 211 -9.02 8.24 11.52
C ASP A 211 -8.48 6.81 11.59
N ILE A 212 -7.15 6.67 11.54
CA ILE A 212 -6.56 5.34 11.59
C ILE A 212 -6.80 4.67 12.94
N SER A 213 -7.06 5.42 14.02
CA SER A 213 -7.23 4.84 15.35
C SER A 213 -8.47 3.94 15.42
N ASP A 214 -9.55 4.35 14.74
CA ASP A 214 -10.84 3.65 14.67
C ASP A 214 -10.83 2.43 13.73
N GLU A 215 -9.84 2.33 12.86
CA GLU A 215 -9.73 1.20 11.95
C GLU A 215 -9.40 -0.11 12.67
N SER A 216 -9.95 -1.22 12.20
CA SER A 216 -9.70 -2.51 12.84
C SER A 216 -8.24 -2.94 12.71
N ILE A 217 -7.71 -3.61 13.74
CA ILE A 217 -6.33 -4.14 13.76
C ILE A 217 -6.05 -5.04 12.55
N LYS A 218 -7.05 -5.84 12.15
CA LYS A 218 -6.95 -6.73 10.99
C LYS A 218 -6.69 -5.92 9.72
N LYS A 219 -7.39 -4.78 9.55
CA LYS A 219 -7.19 -3.90 8.40
C LYS A 219 -5.81 -3.25 8.43
N LYS A 220 -5.40 -2.68 9.56
CA LYS A 220 -4.05 -2.10 9.74
C LYS A 220 -2.95 -3.08 9.31
N LYS A 221 -3.01 -4.32 9.81
CA LYS A 221 -2.02 -5.36 9.49
C LYS A 221 -2.00 -5.72 8.01
N ALA A 222 -3.16 -5.98 7.42
CA ALA A 222 -3.28 -6.39 6.02
C ALA A 222 -2.89 -5.24 5.06
N PHE A 223 -3.23 -3.99 5.40
CA PHE A 223 -2.75 -2.83 4.65
C PHE A 223 -1.23 -2.72 4.74
N CYS A 224 -0.62 -2.95 5.91
CA CYS A 224 0.83 -2.89 6.06
C CYS A 224 1.60 -4.05 5.38
N ASP A 225 0.92 -5.09 4.92
CA ASP A 225 1.55 -6.30 4.37
C ASP A 225 1.98 -6.13 2.90
N VAL A 226 3.02 -5.34 2.67
CA VAL A 226 3.52 -4.99 1.32
C VAL A 226 4.37 -6.13 0.72
N GLY A 227 5.11 -6.86 1.57
CA GLY A 227 6.04 -7.91 1.15
C GLY A 227 5.40 -9.26 0.78
N ASP A 228 4.16 -9.52 1.16
CA ASP A 228 3.48 -10.80 0.90
C ASP A 228 2.63 -10.80 -0.40
N THR A 229 2.37 -11.99 -0.94
CA THR A 229 1.84 -12.20 -2.29
C THR A 229 0.56 -11.42 -2.59
N GLU A 230 -0.40 -11.38 -1.66
CA GLU A 230 -1.63 -10.59 -1.76
C GLU A 230 -2.12 -10.19 -0.37
N GLY A 231 -2.27 -8.87 -0.13
CA GLY A 231 -2.97 -8.36 1.06
C GLY A 231 -4.44 -8.18 0.72
N ILE A 232 -5.33 -8.92 1.39
CA ILE A 232 -6.78 -8.81 1.17
C ILE A 232 -7.42 -8.17 2.41
N LEU A 233 -8.00 -6.98 2.24
CA LEU A 233 -8.89 -6.39 3.22
C LEU A 233 -10.31 -6.89 2.95
N LYS A 234 -10.83 -7.70 3.87
CA LYS A 234 -12.25 -8.09 3.84
C LYS A 234 -13.05 -6.91 4.35
N GLU A 235 -13.92 -6.40 3.49
CA GLU A 235 -14.82 -5.31 3.82
C GLU A 235 -16.30 -5.70 3.68
N ARG A 236 -17.23 -4.82 4.06
CA ARG A 236 -18.66 -5.15 4.30
C ARG A 236 -19.33 -5.93 3.14
N TRP A 237 -18.95 -5.67 1.89
CA TRP A 237 -19.59 -6.26 0.70
C TRP A 237 -18.63 -6.82 -0.36
N THR A 238 -17.41 -6.28 -0.46
CA THR A 238 -16.34 -6.75 -1.37
C THR A 238 -14.98 -6.62 -0.69
N ALA A 239 -13.90 -7.06 -1.32
CA ALA A 239 -12.55 -6.97 -0.75
C ALA A 239 -11.67 -5.98 -1.50
N ALA A 240 -10.88 -5.18 -0.78
CA ALA A 240 -9.78 -4.43 -1.38
C ALA A 240 -8.56 -5.35 -1.49
N LYS A 241 -8.03 -5.50 -2.71
CA LYS A 241 -6.93 -6.42 -3.03
C LYS A 241 -5.66 -5.63 -3.34
N PHE A 242 -4.69 -5.67 -2.43
CA PHE A 242 -3.42 -5.01 -2.60
C PHE A 242 -2.37 -5.97 -3.16
N THR A 243 -1.56 -5.48 -4.10
CA THR A 243 -0.52 -6.28 -4.73
C THR A 243 0.75 -6.28 -3.88
N LYS A 244 1.51 -7.38 -3.93
CA LYS A 244 2.89 -7.43 -3.44
C LYS A 244 3.72 -6.28 -4.01
N HIS A 245 4.62 -5.69 -3.23
CA HIS A 245 5.51 -4.58 -3.62
C HIS A 245 4.80 -3.30 -4.09
N GLN A 246 3.52 -3.16 -3.79
CA GLN A 246 2.82 -1.91 -3.98
C GLN A 246 3.08 -1.00 -2.76
N LEU A 247 3.59 0.21 -2.98
CA LEU A 247 3.75 1.18 -1.91
C LEU A 247 2.41 1.52 -1.26
N ARG A 248 2.36 1.50 0.07
CA ARG A 248 1.19 1.78 0.88
C ARG A 248 1.58 2.73 2.00
N ILE A 249 0.85 3.84 2.11
CA ILE A 249 1.18 4.91 3.05
C ILE A 249 -0.06 5.22 3.90
N ILE A 250 0.13 5.35 5.20
CA ILE A 250 -0.85 5.88 6.16
C ILE A 250 -0.37 7.26 6.59
N ILE A 251 -1.26 8.23 6.58
CA ILE A 251 -1.01 9.61 7.00
C ILE A 251 -2.04 9.94 8.07
N ASP A 252 -1.58 10.33 9.26
CA ASP A 252 -2.48 10.65 10.37
C ASP A 252 -1.85 11.73 11.27
N ASN A 253 -2.66 12.49 11.99
CA ASN A 253 -2.19 13.49 12.95
C ASN A 253 -2.11 12.95 14.38
N SER A 254 -2.59 11.74 14.63
CA SER A 254 -2.69 11.11 15.93
C SER A 254 -1.32 10.66 16.43
N TYR A 255 -0.82 11.38 17.44
CA TYR A 255 0.39 11.02 18.18
C TYR A 255 0.34 11.67 19.57
N ASN A 256 1.16 11.16 20.51
CA ASN A 256 1.29 11.75 21.84
C ASN A 256 2.64 12.46 21.99
N ASP A 257 2.60 13.79 22.09
CA ASP A 257 3.77 14.64 22.33
C ASP A 257 4.16 14.70 23.82
N LYS A 258 3.22 14.42 24.74
CA LYS A 258 3.43 14.61 26.19
C LYS A 258 4.44 13.64 26.79
N ASP A 259 4.68 12.51 26.12
CA ASP A 259 5.57 11.46 26.58
C ASP A 259 6.98 11.58 26.00
N ILE A 260 7.28 12.62 25.21
CA ILE A 260 8.62 12.82 24.65
C ILE A 260 9.53 13.32 25.79
N PRO A 261 10.54 12.53 26.21
CA PRO A 261 11.45 12.97 27.25
C PRO A 261 12.15 14.25 26.80
N ASN A 262 12.19 15.28 27.66
CA ASN A 262 13.00 16.47 27.45
C ASN A 262 14.49 16.14 27.68
N MET A 263 15.00 15.24 26.85
CA MET A 263 16.36 14.76 26.86
C MET A 263 17.11 15.26 25.61
N PRO A 264 18.45 15.38 25.68
CA PRO A 264 19.28 15.73 24.54
C PRO A 264 19.01 14.84 23.33
N PRO A 265 19.43 15.23 22.13
CA PRO A 265 19.17 14.51 20.89
C PRO A 265 19.90 13.16 20.88
N GLN A 266 19.26 12.18 21.52
CA GLN A 266 19.62 10.78 21.56
C GLN A 266 18.41 9.98 21.08
N ASP A 267 18.69 8.77 20.62
CA ASP A 267 17.65 7.79 20.31
C ASP A 267 16.72 7.61 21.52
N ILE A 268 15.44 7.33 21.25
CA ILE A 268 14.46 7.07 22.29
C ILE A 268 14.26 5.57 22.47
N ASP A 269 13.87 5.16 23.67
CA ASP A 269 13.57 3.78 23.97
C ASP A 269 12.29 3.32 23.28
N HIS A 270 12.20 2.01 23.07
CA HIS A 270 11.04 1.40 22.42
C HIS A 270 9.73 1.72 23.14
N SER A 271 9.70 1.64 24.47
CA SER A 271 8.50 1.90 25.28
C SER A 271 7.97 3.31 25.12
N ASP A 272 8.88 4.28 25.01
CA ASP A 272 8.55 5.69 24.84
C ASP A 272 7.98 5.91 23.45
N PHE A 273 8.63 5.34 22.43
CA PHE A 273 8.10 5.36 21.07
C PHE A 273 6.70 4.74 20.96
N ILE A 274 6.45 3.59 21.58
CA ILE A 274 5.11 2.97 21.59
C ILE A 274 4.09 3.93 22.20
N SER A 275 4.45 4.64 23.27
CA SER A 275 3.56 5.60 23.92
C SER A 275 3.26 6.81 23.02
N ILE A 276 4.24 7.27 22.24
CA ILE A 276 4.09 8.33 21.23
C ILE A 276 3.10 7.91 20.12
N VAL A 277 3.22 6.70 19.56
CA VAL A 277 2.36 6.27 18.43
C VAL A 277 1.06 5.60 18.86
N ARG A 278 0.84 5.41 20.17
CA ARG A 278 -0.34 4.74 20.74
C ARG A 278 -1.67 5.33 20.26
N PRO A 279 -1.84 6.66 20.12
CA PRO A 279 -3.09 7.22 19.60
C PRO A 279 -3.48 6.69 18.22
N ALA A 280 -2.53 6.57 17.28
CA ALA A 280 -2.81 6.03 15.94
C ALA A 280 -2.99 4.50 15.93
N ILE A 281 -2.15 3.77 16.69
CA ILE A 281 -2.19 2.31 16.68
C ILE A 281 -3.42 1.78 17.45
N GLY A 282 -3.83 2.48 18.50
CA GLY A 282 -4.85 2.06 19.45
C GLY A 282 -4.29 1.22 20.61
N HIS A 283 -5.14 0.93 21.59
CA HIS A 283 -4.82 0.05 22.72
C HIS A 283 -4.94 -1.42 22.31
N ILE A 284 -3.86 -1.95 21.74
CA ILE A 284 -3.83 -3.31 21.18
C ILE A 284 -2.82 -4.19 21.90
N SER A 285 -2.87 -5.50 21.65
CA SER A 285 -1.90 -6.42 22.24
C SER A 285 -0.49 -6.11 21.74
N ASP A 286 0.50 -6.41 22.56
CA ASP A 286 1.92 -6.24 22.23
C ASP A 286 2.33 -7.10 21.01
N ALA A 287 1.71 -8.28 20.84
CA ALA A 287 1.88 -9.10 19.64
C ALA A 287 1.34 -8.42 18.38
N ASP A 288 0.16 -7.78 18.47
CA ASP A 288 -0.42 -7.04 17.34
C ASP A 288 0.38 -5.79 16.99
N THR A 289 0.88 -5.10 18.02
CA THR A 289 1.77 -3.94 17.88
C THR A 289 3.03 -4.35 17.11
N ARG A 290 3.76 -5.37 17.57
CA ARG A 290 4.93 -5.91 16.87
C ARG A 290 4.64 -6.32 15.43
N ALA A 291 3.47 -6.89 15.19
CA ALA A 291 3.05 -7.31 13.86
C ALA A 291 2.87 -6.12 12.89
N ILE A 292 2.39 -4.97 13.34
CA ILE A 292 2.33 -3.74 12.52
C ILE A 292 3.74 -3.17 12.35
N LEU A 293 4.49 -3.10 13.44
CA LEU A 293 5.82 -2.53 13.52
C LEU A 293 6.89 -3.25 12.68
N LYS A 294 6.77 -4.56 12.45
CA LYS A 294 7.68 -5.30 11.57
C LYS A 294 7.36 -5.16 10.08
N ARG A 295 6.16 -4.68 9.76
CA ARG A 295 5.67 -4.51 8.39
C ARG A 295 5.77 -3.07 7.89
N SER A 296 6.13 -2.14 8.77
CA SER A 296 6.01 -0.72 8.47
C SER A 296 7.22 0.07 8.95
N VAL A 297 7.59 1.08 8.16
CA VAL A 297 8.42 2.20 8.58
C VAL A 297 7.51 3.24 9.24
N PHE A 298 7.93 3.80 10.36
CA PHE A 298 7.26 4.94 10.99
C PHE A 298 8.14 6.18 10.91
N ILE A 299 7.56 7.29 10.47
CA ILE A 299 8.11 8.64 10.60
C ILE A 299 7.10 9.45 11.40
N VAL A 300 7.50 9.91 12.59
CA VAL A 300 6.67 10.72 13.47
C VAL A 300 7.23 12.13 13.54
N PHE A 301 6.46 13.11 13.07
CA PHE A 301 6.80 14.52 13.06
C PHE A 301 6.32 15.18 14.36
N GLY A 302 7.19 15.21 15.37
CA GLY A 302 6.92 15.92 16.62
C GLY A 302 7.13 17.43 16.50
N ARG A 303 7.03 18.15 17.62
CA ARG A 303 7.23 19.61 17.66
C ARG A 303 8.62 20.02 17.18
N ASP A 304 9.65 19.43 17.78
CA ASP A 304 11.08 19.80 17.60
C ASP A 304 11.96 18.63 17.13
N SER A 305 11.35 17.50 16.74
CA SER A 305 12.08 16.29 16.36
C SER A 305 11.27 15.42 15.40
N ILE A 306 11.98 14.67 14.56
CA ILE A 306 11.43 13.62 13.71
C ILE A 306 11.93 12.27 14.25
N PHE A 307 11.01 11.36 14.54
CA PHE A 307 11.34 10.01 14.99
C PHE A 307 11.24 9.03 13.84
N ILE A 308 12.26 8.22 13.62
CA ILE A 308 12.28 7.19 12.58
C ILE A 308 12.43 5.83 13.21
N ARG A 309 11.45 4.97 12.95
CA ARG A 309 11.53 3.57 13.30
C ARG A 309 11.48 2.72 12.04
N LEU A 310 12.58 2.02 11.79
CA LEU A 310 12.67 1.04 10.70
C LEU A 310 11.90 -0.25 11.04
N PRO A 311 11.54 -1.06 10.03
CA PRO A 311 10.76 -2.27 10.23
C PRO A 311 11.54 -3.28 11.07
N SER A 312 10.95 -3.72 12.18
CA SER A 312 11.56 -4.73 13.07
C SER A 312 10.50 -5.31 13.98
N GLU A 313 10.61 -6.62 14.27
CA GLU A 313 9.83 -7.28 15.31
C GLU A 313 10.49 -7.16 16.69
N ARG A 314 11.77 -6.79 16.74
CA ARG A 314 12.53 -6.66 17.98
C ARG A 314 12.23 -5.33 18.66
N VAL A 315 12.37 -5.33 19.97
CA VAL A 315 12.45 -4.13 20.80
C VAL A 315 13.78 -3.45 20.45
N THR A 316 13.70 -2.34 19.74
CA THR A 316 14.86 -1.54 19.31
C THR A 316 14.65 -0.09 19.70
N SER A 317 15.75 0.61 19.95
CA SER A 317 15.72 2.07 20.04
C SER A 317 15.22 2.67 18.73
N VAL A 318 14.68 3.88 18.82
CA VAL A 318 14.13 4.63 17.69
C VAL A 318 14.97 5.87 17.47
N THR A 319 15.38 6.08 16.23
CA THR A 319 16.26 7.20 15.89
C THR A 319 15.52 8.52 15.99
N ARG A 320 16.10 9.47 16.73
CA ARG A 320 15.55 10.82 16.88
C ARG A 320 16.41 11.82 16.12
N PHE A 321 15.80 12.48 15.14
CA PHE A 321 16.41 13.56 14.38
C PHE A 321 15.92 14.90 14.91
N PRO A 322 16.79 15.77 15.43
CA PRO A 322 16.42 17.14 15.79
C PRO A 322 15.89 17.87 14.56
N TRP A 323 14.73 18.53 14.69
CA TRP A 323 14.10 19.20 13.58
C TRP A 323 13.47 20.51 14.03
N HIS A 324 14.17 21.61 13.76
CA HIS A 324 13.76 22.96 14.19
C HIS A 324 12.90 23.68 13.14
N LEU A 325 12.80 23.14 11.93
CA LEU A 325 12.02 23.75 10.88
C LEU A 325 10.54 23.44 11.09
N LYS A 326 9.70 24.43 10.78
CA LYS A 326 8.24 24.30 10.87
C LYS A 326 7.70 23.28 9.87
N ASP A 327 8.34 23.12 8.72
CA ASP A 327 7.89 22.28 7.62
C ASP A 327 9.11 21.59 6.99
N ILE A 328 8.94 20.37 6.47
CA ILE A 328 9.97 19.69 5.66
C ILE A 328 9.91 20.11 4.20
N LEU A 329 8.79 20.72 3.76
CA LEU A 329 8.71 21.30 2.44
C LEU A 329 9.49 22.61 2.43
N SER A 330 10.45 22.71 1.51
CA SER A 330 11.28 23.90 1.38
C SER A 330 10.44 25.13 1.06
N TYR A 331 10.84 26.27 1.59
CA TYR A 331 10.12 27.54 1.38
C TYR A 331 9.97 27.88 -0.12
N GLU A 332 11.03 27.64 -0.90
CA GLU A 332 11.06 27.90 -2.35
C GLU A 332 10.08 27.04 -3.15
N SER A 333 9.63 25.92 -2.59
CA SER A 333 8.71 24.99 -3.25
C SER A 333 7.25 25.31 -3.00
N LYS A 334 6.95 26.16 -2.01
CA LYS A 334 5.57 26.57 -1.67
C LYS A 334 4.82 27.22 -2.84
N PRO A 335 5.40 28.15 -3.63
CA PRO A 335 4.72 28.71 -4.79
C PRO A 335 4.30 27.65 -5.80
N ARG A 336 5.12 26.60 -6.00
CA ARG A 336 4.77 25.51 -6.90
C ARG A 336 3.64 24.66 -6.36
N PHE A 337 3.67 24.34 -5.06
CA PHE A 337 2.58 23.61 -4.43
C PHE A 337 1.27 24.39 -4.50
N SER A 338 1.31 25.70 -4.28
CA SER A 338 0.17 26.61 -4.45
C SER A 338 -0.32 26.65 -5.90
N ASN A 339 0.59 26.66 -6.89
CA ASN A 339 0.24 26.59 -8.31
C ASN A 339 -0.50 25.28 -8.64
N TYR A 340 0.00 24.14 -8.16
CA TYR A 340 -0.67 22.84 -8.30
C TYR A 340 -2.08 22.86 -7.69
N LYS A 341 -2.24 23.39 -6.47
CA LYS A 341 -3.55 23.47 -5.79
C LYS A 341 -4.57 24.34 -6.52
N ARG A 342 -4.13 25.26 -7.39
CA ARG A 342 -5.00 26.13 -8.20
C ARG A 342 -5.17 25.61 -9.62
N ASP A 343 -4.84 24.34 -9.86
CA ASP A 343 -4.85 23.71 -11.18
C ASP A 343 -4.03 24.49 -12.23
N GLY A 344 -2.96 25.16 -11.78
CA GLY A 344 -2.07 25.92 -12.65
C GLY A 344 -1.31 25.03 -13.65
N PRO A 345 -0.52 25.61 -14.57
CA PRO A 345 0.26 24.84 -15.53
C PRO A 345 1.37 24.01 -14.85
N VAL A 346 1.73 22.88 -15.46
CA VAL A 346 2.86 22.04 -15.01
C VAL A 346 4.15 22.87 -15.10
N PRO A 347 5.06 22.80 -14.10
CA PRO A 347 6.34 23.48 -14.15
C PRO A 347 7.13 23.09 -15.41
N PRO A 348 7.76 24.05 -16.11
CA PRO A 348 8.49 23.77 -17.35
C PRO A 348 9.70 22.86 -17.14
N ASP A 349 10.26 22.83 -15.93
CA ASP A 349 11.39 21.98 -15.54
C ASP A 349 10.97 20.62 -14.96
N TYR A 350 9.66 20.32 -14.86
CA TYR A 350 9.13 19.15 -14.14
C TYR A 350 9.79 17.83 -14.57
N GLN A 351 9.89 17.58 -15.88
CA GLN A 351 10.46 16.32 -16.37
C GLN A 351 11.92 16.12 -15.92
N LYS A 352 12.74 17.18 -15.99
CA LYS A 352 14.15 17.13 -15.56
C LYS A 352 14.27 16.78 -14.07
N ARG A 353 13.35 17.29 -13.24
CA ARG A 353 13.31 16.99 -11.81
C ARG A 353 12.87 15.56 -11.54
N VAL A 354 11.86 15.09 -12.26
CA VAL A 354 11.42 13.69 -12.22
C VAL A 354 12.58 12.77 -12.57
N ASP A 355 13.33 13.05 -13.65
CA ASP A 355 14.48 12.24 -14.05
C ASP A 355 15.54 12.18 -12.95
N THR A 356 15.79 13.32 -12.30
CA THR A 356 16.75 13.40 -11.19
C THR A 356 16.26 12.64 -9.95
N GLU A 357 14.98 12.75 -9.62
CA GLU A 357 14.34 12.00 -8.53
C GLU A 357 14.43 10.48 -8.77
N GLN A 358 14.14 10.03 -10.00
CA GLN A 358 14.24 8.61 -10.36
C GLN A 358 15.68 8.11 -10.26
N ALA A 359 16.66 8.89 -10.73
CA ALA A 359 18.07 8.55 -10.59
C ALA A 359 18.49 8.44 -9.11
N TRP A 360 18.05 9.38 -8.27
CA TRP A 360 18.28 9.33 -6.81
C TRP A 360 17.64 8.10 -6.17
N LEU A 361 16.38 7.81 -6.48
CA LEU A 361 15.63 6.66 -5.96
C LEU A 361 16.31 5.34 -6.32
N HIS A 362 16.71 5.18 -7.60
CA HIS A 362 17.44 4.01 -8.07
C HIS A 362 18.75 3.81 -7.32
N GLU A 363 19.52 4.89 -7.14
CA GLU A 363 20.82 4.82 -6.47
C GLU A 363 20.68 4.51 -4.98
N ALA A 364 19.69 5.09 -4.28
CA ALA A 364 19.41 4.80 -2.88
C ALA A 364 19.07 3.31 -2.67
N ILE A 365 18.17 2.77 -3.50
CA ILE A 365 17.79 1.34 -3.47
C ILE A 365 19.00 0.46 -3.79
N ARG A 366 19.78 0.80 -4.83
CA ARG A 366 20.96 0.05 -5.24
C ARG A 366 22.01 -0.02 -4.13
N ARG A 367 22.30 1.09 -3.46
CA ARG A 367 23.26 1.14 -2.33
C ARG A 367 22.82 0.23 -1.19
N HIS A 368 21.53 0.28 -0.83
CA HIS A 368 20.99 -0.55 0.23
C HIS A 368 21.08 -2.04 -0.10
N GLN A 369 20.72 -2.44 -1.32
CA GLN A 369 20.85 -3.82 -1.79
C GLN A 369 22.32 -4.28 -1.80
N ALA A 370 23.25 -3.41 -2.18
CA ALA A 370 24.68 -3.70 -2.16
C ALA A 370 25.23 -3.87 -0.72
N ALA A 371 24.77 -3.07 0.24
CA ALA A 371 25.18 -3.20 1.64
C ALA A 371 24.67 -4.50 2.28
N ASN A 372 23.40 -4.84 2.05
CA ASN A 372 22.78 -6.03 2.63
C ASN A 372 23.26 -7.35 2.03
N THR A 373 23.77 -7.34 0.78
CA THR A 373 24.35 -8.53 0.17
C THR A 373 25.75 -8.86 0.70
N VAL A 374 26.46 -7.89 1.29
CA VAL A 374 27.87 -8.03 1.71
C VAL A 374 28.03 -8.16 3.23
N GLU A 375 27.27 -7.40 4.04
CA GLU A 375 27.50 -7.32 5.49
C GLU A 375 26.69 -8.33 6.32
N GLN A 376 25.46 -8.69 5.93
CA GLN A 376 24.67 -9.69 6.66
C GLN A 376 25.11 -11.14 6.40
N HIS A 377 25.76 -11.41 5.27
CA HIS A 377 26.29 -12.75 4.98
C HIS A 377 27.65 -13.03 5.66
N ASN A 378 28.34 -11.98 6.13
CA ASN A 378 29.69 -12.10 6.70
C ASN A 378 29.88 -11.55 8.12
N ASN A 379 29.10 -10.59 8.62
CA ASN A 379 29.34 -9.98 9.94
C ASN A 379 28.10 -9.33 10.58
N MET A 380 27.31 -10.11 11.32
CA MET A 380 26.48 -9.54 12.40
C MET A 380 26.96 -10.08 13.76
N PRO A 381 27.95 -9.44 14.40
CA PRO A 381 28.09 -9.50 15.85
C PRO A 381 27.04 -8.55 16.44
N GLY A 382 25.85 -9.07 16.76
CA GLY A 382 24.90 -8.29 17.55
C GLY A 382 25.44 -8.06 18.97
N PRO A 383 25.09 -6.96 19.66
CA PRO A 383 25.45 -6.70 21.06
C PRO A 383 24.78 -7.66 22.07
N ASN A 384 24.12 -8.72 21.59
CA ASN A 384 23.60 -9.85 22.36
C ASN A 384 23.96 -11.18 21.66
N ALA A 385 25.25 -11.39 21.38
CA ALA A 385 25.72 -12.74 21.08
C ALA A 385 25.43 -13.64 22.31
N PRO A 386 24.83 -14.83 22.14
CA PRO A 386 24.68 -15.76 23.24
C PRO A 386 26.07 -16.08 23.83
N PRO A 387 26.19 -16.31 25.15
CA PRO A 387 27.47 -16.59 25.78
C PRO A 387 28.17 -17.71 25.03
N ALA A 388 29.45 -17.48 24.71
CA ALA A 388 30.30 -18.42 23.98
C ALA A 388 30.23 -19.80 24.66
N GLY A 389 29.46 -20.73 24.11
CA GLY A 389 29.22 -21.99 24.79
C GLY A 389 28.39 -23.02 24.04
N ILE A 390 27.52 -22.63 23.10
CA ILE A 390 26.82 -23.59 22.23
C ILE A 390 27.14 -23.25 20.77
N ARG A 391 28.36 -23.57 20.36
CA ARG A 391 28.64 -23.88 18.97
C ARG A 391 28.34 -25.36 18.81
N ILE A 392 27.32 -25.71 18.03
CA ILE A 392 27.26 -27.04 17.44
C ILE A 392 28.41 -27.05 16.43
N LYS A 393 29.59 -27.49 16.88
CA LYS A 393 30.62 -27.94 15.96
C LYS A 393 30.09 -29.22 15.36
N MET A 394 29.58 -29.14 14.13
CA MET A 394 29.65 -30.31 13.29
C MET A 394 31.12 -30.44 12.90
N GLU A 395 31.74 -31.55 13.29
CA GLU A 395 33.09 -31.83 12.83
C GLU A 395 33.08 -31.97 11.30
N PRO A 396 34.17 -31.62 10.60
CA PRO A 396 34.21 -31.64 9.13
C PRO A 396 33.76 -32.98 8.51
N GLU A 397 33.94 -34.09 9.24
CA GLU A 397 33.49 -35.43 8.87
C GLU A 397 31.96 -35.55 8.91
N GLU A 398 31.29 -35.00 9.93
CA GLU A 398 29.82 -35.01 10.03
C GLU A 398 29.16 -34.14 8.95
N PHE A 399 29.82 -33.03 8.59
CA PHE A 399 29.35 -32.19 7.48
C PHE A 399 29.54 -32.88 6.12
N ALA A 400 30.65 -33.60 5.93
CA ALA A 400 30.90 -34.39 4.73
C ALA A 400 29.88 -35.54 4.58
N ASP A 401 29.56 -36.23 5.67
CA ASP A 401 28.57 -37.32 5.68
C ASP A 401 27.15 -36.81 5.44
N ALA A 402 26.76 -35.66 6.03
CA ALA A 402 25.46 -35.05 5.78
C ALA A 402 25.32 -34.60 4.31
N ASN A 403 26.38 -34.05 3.71
CA ASN A 403 26.37 -33.66 2.30
C ASN A 403 26.37 -34.87 1.36
N ALA A 404 27.09 -35.95 1.71
CA ALA A 404 27.07 -37.19 0.96
C ALA A 404 25.68 -37.85 1.02
N GLY A 405 25.04 -37.86 2.19
CA GLY A 405 23.65 -38.33 2.37
C GLY A 405 22.66 -37.54 1.52
N LEU A 406 22.79 -36.20 1.48
CA LEU A 406 21.94 -35.35 0.65
C LEU A 406 22.18 -35.58 -0.85
N ALA A 407 23.44 -35.72 -1.26
CA ALA A 407 23.80 -36.01 -2.65
C ALA A 407 23.31 -37.39 -3.12
N ASN A 408 23.27 -38.38 -2.23
CA ASN A 408 22.74 -39.71 -2.51
C ASN A 408 21.20 -39.72 -2.55
N MET A 409 20.53 -38.92 -1.70
CA MET A 409 19.09 -38.69 -1.80
C MET A 409 18.70 -38.04 -3.15
N CYS A 410 19.47 -37.07 -3.64
CA CYS A 410 19.23 -36.46 -4.95
C CYS A 410 19.46 -37.42 -6.13
N LYS A 411 20.18 -38.54 -5.92
CA LYS A 411 20.39 -39.58 -6.93
C LYS A 411 19.38 -40.72 -6.85
N GLY A 412 18.43 -40.67 -5.91
CA GLY A 412 17.38 -41.67 -5.76
C GLY A 412 17.84 -43.00 -5.17
N GLU A 413 19.00 -43.04 -4.51
CA GLU A 413 19.43 -44.22 -3.77
C GLU A 413 18.67 -44.26 -2.43
N ALA A 414 17.80 -45.26 -2.27
CA ALA A 414 17.04 -45.46 -1.04
C ALA A 414 17.98 -45.89 0.09
N LEU A 415 17.94 -45.19 1.22
CA LEU A 415 18.61 -45.57 2.45
C LEU A 415 18.06 -46.94 2.91
N SER A 416 18.94 -47.94 3.07
CA SER A 416 18.56 -49.24 3.61
C SER A 416 18.08 -49.07 5.05
N ALA A 417 16.80 -49.33 5.29
CA ALA A 417 16.17 -49.26 6.60
C ALA A 417 16.54 -50.49 7.46
N ASP A 418 17.79 -50.57 7.90
CA ASP A 418 18.21 -51.47 8.97
C ASP A 418 19.05 -50.68 9.97
N SER A 419 18.36 -49.92 10.83
CA SER A 419 18.94 -49.42 12.07
C SER A 419 17.86 -49.43 13.17
N PRO A 420 18.21 -49.87 14.39
CA PRO A 420 17.24 -50.14 15.45
C PRO A 420 16.56 -48.86 15.95
N GLU A 421 15.24 -48.93 16.14
CA GLU A 421 14.41 -47.84 16.64
C GLU A 421 14.89 -47.32 18.01
N PRO A 422 15.15 -46.02 18.17
CA PRO A 422 15.36 -45.43 19.49
C PRO A 422 14.04 -45.37 20.27
N PRO A 423 14.07 -45.53 21.61
CA PRO A 423 12.85 -45.55 22.42
C PRO A 423 12.15 -44.18 22.42
N ALA A 424 10.82 -44.22 22.27
CA ALA A 424 9.97 -43.04 22.18
C ALA A 424 10.07 -42.13 23.43
N PRO A 425 10.13 -40.79 23.25
CA PRO A 425 10.15 -39.85 24.36
C PRO A 425 8.79 -39.79 25.06
N LYS A 426 8.81 -39.80 26.41
CA LYS A 426 7.61 -39.69 27.24
C LYS A 426 7.12 -38.24 27.28
N THR A 427 5.92 -38.01 26.77
CA THR A 427 5.22 -36.72 26.86
C THR A 427 4.59 -36.54 28.26
N PRO A 428 4.74 -35.37 28.93
CA PRO A 428 4.08 -35.10 30.20
C PRO A 428 2.58 -34.78 29.99
N THR A 429 1.74 -35.44 30.79
CA THR A 429 0.29 -35.28 30.85
C THR A 429 -0.09 -34.00 31.60
N ASN A 430 -0.42 -32.93 30.88
CA ASN A 430 -1.14 -31.79 31.46
C ASN A 430 -2.65 -31.91 31.13
N LYS A 431 -3.48 -31.82 32.17
CA LYS A 431 -4.94 -31.85 32.08
C LYS A 431 -5.44 -30.58 31.39
N VAL A 432 -5.97 -30.71 30.18
CA VAL A 432 -6.73 -29.65 29.48
C VAL A 432 -8.13 -29.59 30.09
N LYS A 433 -8.60 -28.40 30.46
CA LYS A 433 -9.98 -28.14 30.88
C LYS A 433 -10.90 -28.36 29.67
N GLN A 434 -11.92 -29.22 29.83
CA GLN A 434 -13.02 -29.34 28.88
C GLN A 434 -13.86 -28.06 28.94
N GLU A 435 -13.85 -27.29 27.86
CA GLU A 435 -14.88 -26.27 27.61
C GLU A 435 -16.07 -26.92 26.89
N HIS A 436 -17.26 -26.50 27.30
CA HIS A 436 -18.54 -27.08 26.91
C HIS A 436 -18.85 -26.71 25.45
N PHE A 437 -18.95 -27.71 24.57
CA PHE A 437 -19.26 -27.53 23.16
C PHE A 437 -20.77 -27.35 22.98
N ASP A 438 -21.20 -26.22 22.41
CA ASP A 438 -22.61 -25.93 22.15
C ASP A 438 -23.11 -26.74 20.92
N GLN A 439 -24.04 -27.66 21.17
CA GLN A 439 -24.61 -28.56 20.16
C GLN A 439 -25.52 -27.85 19.15
N SER A 440 -25.85 -26.57 19.36
CA SER A 440 -26.67 -25.77 18.43
C SER A 440 -25.99 -25.54 17.07
N CYS A 441 -24.66 -25.40 17.02
CA CYS A 441 -23.91 -25.23 15.77
C CYS A 441 -23.86 -26.49 14.89
N ALA A 442 -24.03 -27.68 15.47
CA ALA A 442 -23.94 -28.94 14.72
C ALA A 442 -25.18 -29.19 13.83
N ARG A 443 -26.34 -28.61 14.17
CA ARG A 443 -27.55 -28.75 13.34
C ARG A 443 -27.52 -27.94 12.05
N PHE A 444 -26.80 -26.82 12.02
CA PHE A 444 -26.68 -25.98 10.82
C PHE A 444 -25.86 -26.65 9.71
N LEU A 445 -24.78 -27.35 10.07
CA LEU A 445 -23.92 -28.05 9.11
C LEU A 445 -24.60 -29.26 8.45
N LEU A 446 -25.53 -29.92 9.15
CA LEU A 446 -26.23 -31.10 8.67
C LEU A 446 -27.45 -30.80 7.79
N ALA A 447 -27.90 -29.55 7.69
CA ALA A 447 -29.01 -29.12 6.84
C ALA A 447 -28.56 -28.60 5.45
N SER A 448 -27.25 -28.52 5.21
CA SER A 448 -26.70 -28.08 3.93
C SER A 448 -26.82 -29.19 2.87
N SER A 449 -27.51 -28.90 1.75
CA SER A 449 -27.61 -29.80 0.58
C SER A 449 -26.25 -30.17 -0.02
N ALA A 450 -25.22 -29.35 0.22
CA ALA A 450 -23.86 -29.62 -0.21
C ALA A 450 -23.20 -30.76 0.59
N PHE A 451 -23.62 -30.99 1.85
CA PHE A 451 -23.05 -32.04 2.70
C PHE A 451 -23.62 -33.43 2.38
N SER A 452 -24.93 -33.55 2.11
CA SER A 452 -25.56 -34.80 1.67
C SER A 452 -25.04 -35.30 0.32
N SER A 453 -24.58 -34.39 -0.55
CA SER A 453 -24.04 -34.74 -1.88
C SER A 453 -22.65 -35.38 -1.81
N ALA A 454 -21.89 -35.14 -0.73
CA ALA A 454 -20.51 -35.59 -0.57
C ALA A 454 -20.37 -37.01 0.01
N LEU A 455 -21.43 -37.56 0.63
CA LEU A 455 -21.35 -38.86 1.32
C LEU A 455 -21.59 -40.08 0.44
N GLY A 456 -21.91 -39.88 -0.85
CA GLY A 456 -22.19 -40.97 -1.79
C GLY A 456 -23.37 -41.85 -1.36
N PRO A 457 -23.82 -42.79 -2.20
CA PRO A 457 -25.02 -43.59 -1.94
C PRO A 457 -24.88 -44.62 -0.80
N SER A 458 -23.82 -44.58 0.01
CA SER A 458 -23.52 -45.61 1.03
C SER A 458 -23.00 -45.06 2.36
N GLY A 459 -22.87 -43.75 2.54
CA GLY A 459 -22.39 -43.17 3.80
C GLY A 459 -23.49 -43.03 4.84
N VAL A 460 -23.63 -44.00 5.76
CA VAL A 460 -24.45 -43.85 6.99
C VAL A 460 -23.50 -43.62 8.16
N ILE A 461 -23.67 -42.50 8.88
CA ILE A 461 -23.01 -42.27 10.17
C ILE A 461 -23.99 -42.70 11.26
N ASP A 462 -23.69 -43.78 11.95
CA ASP A 462 -24.47 -44.29 13.08
C ASP A 462 -23.95 -43.66 14.39
N LEU A 463 -24.81 -42.95 15.10
CA LEU A 463 -24.52 -42.37 16.41
C LEU A 463 -25.38 -43.06 17.46
N SER A 464 -24.83 -44.08 18.10
CA SER A 464 -25.47 -44.77 19.23
C SER A 464 -25.29 -43.94 20.52
N PRO A 465 -26.34 -43.78 21.35
CA PRO A 465 -26.21 -43.14 22.66
C PRO A 465 -25.65 -44.15 23.70
N SER A 466 -24.71 -43.71 24.53
CA SER A 466 -24.22 -44.49 25.68
C SER A 466 -25.15 -44.35 26.90
N PRO A 467 -25.26 -45.39 27.76
CA PRO A 467 -26.33 -45.54 28.75
C PRO A 467 -26.05 -44.85 30.08
N SER A 468 -27.15 -44.53 30.77
CA SER A 468 -27.25 -43.97 32.11
C SER A 468 -26.77 -44.94 33.21
N MET A 469 -26.14 -44.39 34.26
CA MET A 469 -25.98 -45.09 35.53
C MET A 469 -26.78 -44.38 36.64
N HIS A 470 -27.70 -45.15 37.21
CA HIS A 470 -28.38 -44.92 38.48
C HIS A 470 -27.40 -45.02 39.66
N ARG A 471 -27.54 -44.12 40.65
CA ARG A 471 -27.34 -44.48 42.05
C ARG A 471 -28.16 -43.60 42.99
N SER A 472 -29.03 -44.25 43.77
CA SER A 472 -29.63 -43.80 45.04
C SER A 472 -28.53 -43.72 46.13
N SER A 473 -28.65 -43.08 47.30
CA SER A 473 -29.78 -42.92 48.23
C SER A 473 -29.38 -41.98 49.41
N GLN A 474 -30.41 -41.46 50.10
CA GLN A 474 -30.53 -41.17 51.55
C GLN A 474 -30.16 -39.80 52.19
N ASP A 475 -31.26 -39.14 52.62
CA ASP A 475 -31.61 -38.65 53.99
C ASP A 475 -30.75 -37.62 54.74
N SER A 476 -31.29 -36.40 54.95
CA SER A 476 -32.06 -36.03 56.18
C SER A 476 -31.98 -34.53 56.56
N HIS A 477 -33.19 -33.96 56.79
CA HIS A 477 -33.59 -33.03 57.87
C HIS A 477 -33.19 -31.53 57.95
N VAL A 478 -34.26 -30.69 57.95
CA VAL A 478 -34.62 -29.59 58.89
C VAL A 478 -34.58 -28.12 58.39
N ALA A 479 -35.81 -27.63 58.15
CA ALA A 479 -36.48 -26.40 58.63
C ALA A 479 -36.22 -24.98 58.07
N GLU A 480 -37.36 -24.36 57.69
CA GLU A 480 -37.81 -22.97 57.91
C GLU A 480 -37.07 -21.83 57.15
N SER A 481 -37.71 -20.83 56.51
CA SER A 481 -39.06 -20.28 56.65
C SER A 481 -39.39 -19.33 55.45
N HIS A 482 -40.69 -19.22 55.15
CA HIS A 482 -41.47 -18.06 54.65
C HIS A 482 -40.91 -17.14 53.53
N ALA A 483 -41.54 -17.14 52.33
CA ALA A 483 -42.70 -16.31 51.92
C ALA A 483 -42.30 -14.88 51.49
N GLY A 484 -42.72 -14.30 50.35
CA GLY A 484 -43.82 -14.66 49.48
C GLY A 484 -43.80 -13.99 48.09
N ILE A 485 -44.55 -14.67 47.23
CA ILE A 485 -45.21 -14.38 45.93
C ILE A 485 -46.10 -13.10 46.05
N PRO A 486 -46.64 -12.41 45.00
CA PRO A 486 -46.81 -12.80 43.57
C PRO A 486 -46.50 -11.75 42.46
N ASN A 487 -46.33 -12.28 41.24
CA ASN A 487 -46.68 -11.62 39.96
C ASN A 487 -48.20 -11.43 39.84
N PRO A 488 -48.68 -10.42 39.08
CA PRO A 488 -49.39 -10.77 37.83
C PRO A 488 -49.17 -9.73 36.68
N ILE A 489 -48.93 -10.14 35.42
CA ILE A 489 -49.90 -10.39 34.31
C ILE A 489 -50.17 -9.17 33.39
N PHE A 490 -50.08 -9.43 32.07
CA PHE A 490 -50.61 -8.75 30.85
C PHE A 490 -50.29 -7.26 30.57
N ALA A 491 -49.66 -7.00 29.42
CA ALA A 491 -50.32 -6.45 28.22
C ALA A 491 -49.31 -6.30 27.08
N GLY A 492 -49.66 -6.78 25.89
CA GLY A 492 -48.97 -6.42 24.65
C GLY A 492 -49.47 -5.07 24.13
N VAL A 493 -48.62 -4.38 23.38
CA VAL A 493 -49.00 -3.35 22.40
C VAL A 493 -48.01 -3.46 21.24
N ASP A 494 -48.60 -3.39 20.06
CA ASP A 494 -48.04 -3.47 18.72
C ASP A 494 -47.16 -2.28 18.33
N ASP A 495 -46.42 -2.49 17.24
CA ASP A 495 -46.11 -1.57 16.11
C ASP A 495 -46.04 -0.06 16.37
N ASP A 496 -44.91 0.54 16.03
CA ASP A 496 -44.88 1.70 15.12
C ASP A 496 -43.48 1.84 14.50
N ASP A 497 -43.46 1.77 13.18
CA ASP A 497 -42.37 2.15 12.28
C ASP A 497 -42.18 3.68 12.35
N GLU A 498 -40.97 4.16 12.62
CA GLU A 498 -40.58 5.53 12.30
C GLU A 498 -39.30 5.52 11.46
N ASP A 499 -39.46 6.04 10.24
CA ASP A 499 -38.43 6.33 9.25
C ASP A 499 -37.51 7.45 9.76
N ASP A 500 -36.24 7.14 10.02
CA ASP A 500 -35.21 8.15 10.28
C ASP A 500 -34.68 8.71 8.94
N GLU A 501 -35.31 9.80 8.54
CA GLU A 501 -34.89 10.75 7.51
C GLU A 501 -33.58 11.45 7.96
N MET A 502 -32.44 11.02 7.41
CA MET A 502 -31.13 11.64 7.72
C MET A 502 -30.88 12.84 6.82
N ASP A 503 -31.10 14.03 7.39
CA ASP A 503 -30.73 15.33 6.82
C ASP A 503 -29.21 15.43 6.56
N VAL A 504 -28.87 15.77 5.32
CA VAL A 504 -27.51 16.05 4.85
C VAL A 504 -27.17 17.50 5.19
N ALA A 505 -26.47 17.71 6.31
CA ALA A 505 -25.88 19.00 6.64
C ALA A 505 -24.64 19.28 5.78
N SER A 506 -24.78 20.15 4.79
CA SER A 506 -23.67 20.79 4.07
C SER A 506 -23.02 21.84 4.98
N GLY A 507 -21.87 21.51 5.58
CA GLY A 507 -21.03 22.47 6.29
C GLY A 507 -20.14 23.24 5.32
N GLU A 508 -20.50 24.48 5.04
CA GLU A 508 -19.62 25.47 4.39
C GLU A 508 -18.62 26.01 5.43
N GLU A 509 -17.32 25.75 5.25
CA GLU A 509 -16.26 26.38 6.04
C GLU A 509 -15.94 27.78 5.49
N GLU A 510 -16.45 28.82 6.17
CA GLU A 510 -16.00 30.20 6.02
C GLU A 510 -14.59 30.36 6.64
N PHE A 511 -13.58 30.55 5.79
CA PHE A 511 -12.24 30.95 6.22
C PHE A 511 -12.15 32.47 6.41
N LEU A 512 -12.14 32.90 7.67
CA LEU A 512 -11.79 34.26 8.08
C LEU A 512 -10.30 34.58 7.76
N PHE A 513 -10.08 35.39 6.73
CA PHE A 513 -8.86 36.20 6.62
C PHE A 513 -9.12 37.57 7.25
N GLY A 514 -8.38 37.87 8.33
CA GLY A 514 -8.40 39.19 8.97
C GLY A 514 -7.68 40.22 8.09
N ASP A 515 -8.46 41.14 7.53
CA ASP A 515 -7.96 42.41 7.00
C ASP A 515 -7.47 43.28 8.16
N THR A 516 -6.19 43.63 8.12
CA THR A 516 -5.64 44.70 8.95
C THR A 516 -5.87 46.00 8.19
N LYS A 517 -6.79 46.83 8.71
CA LYS A 517 -6.98 48.20 8.24
C LYS A 517 -5.88 49.08 8.81
N ASP A 518 -5.25 49.81 7.91
CA ASP A 518 -4.47 51.01 8.18
C ASP A 518 -5.42 52.10 8.71
N ASP A 519 -5.22 52.54 9.95
CA ASP A 519 -5.74 53.82 10.43
C ASP A 519 -4.57 54.82 10.46
N ASP A 520 -4.63 55.70 9.48
CA ASP A 520 -3.91 56.94 9.29
C ASP A 520 -4.61 58.01 10.16
N ASP A 521 -3.89 58.60 11.11
CA ASP A 521 -4.26 59.86 11.76
C ASP A 521 -2.97 60.59 12.21
N GLY A 522 -2.60 61.63 11.45
CA GLY A 522 -1.83 62.78 11.97
C GLY A 522 -2.63 63.48 13.08
N GLU A 523 -2.03 64.24 13.99
CA GLU A 523 -1.31 65.49 13.76
C GLU A 523 -0.49 65.88 15.01
N ASP A 524 0.59 66.61 14.75
CA ASP A 524 1.16 67.74 15.51
C ASP A 524 1.57 67.62 16.98
N ALA A 525 2.89 67.71 17.21
CA ALA A 525 3.47 68.85 17.95
C ALA A 525 5.01 68.89 17.79
N ASP A 526 5.48 69.95 17.13
CA ASP A 526 6.83 70.50 17.28
C ASP A 526 7.17 70.74 18.76
N VAL A 527 8.44 70.55 19.16
CA VAL A 527 9.19 71.43 20.10
C VAL A 527 10.62 70.88 20.34
N PHE A 528 11.60 71.65 19.86
CA PHE A 528 12.98 71.85 20.34
C PHE A 528 13.96 70.66 20.52
N GLY A 529 14.98 70.62 19.64
CA GLY A 529 16.28 71.26 19.93
C GLY A 529 17.29 70.54 20.84
N HIS A 530 18.54 70.51 20.36
CA HIS A 530 19.80 70.03 20.98
C HIS A 530 20.01 68.51 20.88
N GLY A 531 21.09 67.97 20.32
CA GLY A 531 22.46 68.46 20.17
C GLY A 531 23.37 67.37 20.75
N GLY A 532 24.37 66.91 20.01
CA GLY A 532 25.38 66.01 20.57
C GLY A 532 25.88 64.91 19.64
N SER A 533 26.90 65.28 18.85
CA SER A 533 27.91 64.35 18.36
C SER A 533 28.74 63.80 19.55
N ILE A 534 29.32 62.59 19.40
CA ILE A 534 30.72 62.21 19.74
C ILE A 534 30.86 60.77 20.33
N TYR A 535 31.53 59.93 19.52
CA TYR A 535 32.58 58.93 19.82
C TYR A 535 32.37 57.64 20.66
N ASN A 536 32.87 56.57 20.00
CA ASN A 536 33.81 55.52 20.43
C ASN A 536 33.44 54.36 21.37
N GLU A 537 33.83 53.20 20.84
CA GLU A 537 34.61 52.10 21.45
C GLU A 537 34.11 51.50 22.76
N SER A 538 33.65 50.25 22.66
CA SER A 538 34.30 49.08 23.27
C SER A 538 33.90 47.82 22.50
#